data_AF-A0A2G9TCB6-F1
#
_entry.id   AF-A0A2G9TCB6-F1
#
_cell.length_a   1.000
_cell.length_b   1.000
_cell.length_c   1.000
_cell.angle_alpha   90.00
_cell.angle_beta   90.00
_cell.angle_gamma   90.00
#
_symmetry.space_group_name_H-M   'P 1'
#
loop_
_entity.id
_entity.type
_entity.pdbx_description
1 polymer ?
#
loop_
_entity_poly.entity_id
_entity_poly.type
_entity_poly.pdbx_seq_one_letter_code
_entity_poly.pdbx_strand_id
1 'polypeptide(L)'
;MGTAKQLFEEQLDFLGRQKERLLQELPPLAPVASSEDLSSSDEHSSGITREEYAIDMDAPPVFGVLYHACKYRAPPPKGRRLPSRFRRSPAVVFYTPLPD
;
A
#
# COMPACT_ATOMS: atom_id res chain seq x y z
N MET A 1 7.41 -2.54 45.02
CA MET A 1 7.90 -1.81 43.83
C MET A 1 9.14 -2.47 43.20
N GLY A 2 9.34 -3.80 43.31
CA GLY A 2 10.59 -4.46 42.84
C GLY A 2 10.44 -5.28 41.55
N THR A 3 9.28 -5.92 41.34
CA THR A 3 9.09 -6.91 40.27
C THR A 3 8.87 -6.29 38.90
N ALA A 4 8.10 -5.21 38.80
CA ALA A 4 7.83 -4.53 37.53
C ALA A 4 9.09 -3.88 36.94
N LYS A 5 9.97 -3.33 37.79
CA LYS A 5 11.25 -2.75 37.35
C LYS A 5 12.18 -3.82 36.80
N GLN A 6 12.27 -4.95 37.49
CA GLN A 6 13.10 -6.08 37.05
C GLN A 6 12.62 -6.67 35.72
N LEU A 7 11.30 -6.82 35.53
CA LEU A 7 10.72 -7.25 34.26
C LEU A 7 11.01 -6.27 33.13
N PHE A 8 10.95 -4.96 33.40
CA PHE A 8 11.26 -3.95 32.40
C PHE A 8 12.74 -3.98 31.98
N GLU A 9 13.66 -4.15 32.94
CA GLU A 9 15.08 -4.31 32.68
C GLU A 9 15.36 -5.57 31.84
N GLU A 10 14.72 -6.69 32.16
CA GLU A 10 14.82 -7.93 31.38
C GLU A 10 14.30 -7.76 29.94
N GLN A 11 13.18 -7.04 29.78
CA GLN A 11 12.63 -6.74 28.46
C GLN A 11 13.54 -5.84 27.62
N LEU A 12 14.19 -4.84 28.24
CA LEU A 12 15.17 -3.99 27.56
C LEU A 12 16.41 -4.77 27.11
N ASP A 13 16.93 -5.64 27.97
CA ASP A 13 18.05 -6.52 27.66
C ASP A 13 17.71 -7.48 26.50
N PHE A 14 16.49 -8.03 26.50
CA PHE A 14 16.02 -8.87 25.40
C PHE A 14 15.99 -8.09 24.08
N LEU A 15 15.42 -6.88 24.07
CA LEU A 15 15.33 -6.04 22.88
C LEU A 15 16.73 -5.64 22.35
N GLY A 16 17.67 -5.35 23.25
CA GLY A 16 19.07 -5.07 22.91
C GLY A 16 19.71 -6.21 22.14
N ARG A 17 19.55 -7.45 22.62
CA ARG A 17 20.10 -8.65 21.95
C ARG A 17 19.45 -8.91 20.59
N GLN A 18 18.14 -8.69 20.45
CA GLN A 18 17.45 -8.84 19.17
C GLN A 18 17.93 -7.80 18.15
N LYS A 19 18.13 -6.54 18.58
CA LYS A 19 18.69 -5.48 17.74
C LYS A 19 20.09 -5.84 17.25
N GLU A 20 20.97 -6.32 18.12
CA GLU A 20 22.34 -6.69 17.75
C GLU A 20 22.36 -7.84 16.73
N ARG A 21 21.54 -8.87 16.92
CA ARG A 21 21.40 -9.97 15.95
C ARG A 21 20.89 -9.46 14.60
N LEU A 22 19.86 -8.63 14.61
CA LEU A 22 19.32 -8.05 13.37
C LEU A 22 20.35 -7.22 12.63
N LEU A 23 21.14 -6.41 13.33
CA LEU A 23 22.22 -5.62 12.72
C LEU A 23 23.32 -6.50 12.10
N GLN A 24 23.60 -7.67 12.68
CA GLN A 24 24.56 -8.63 12.13
C GLN A 24 24.02 -9.34 10.88
N GLU A 25 22.71 -9.55 10.79
CA GLU A 25 22.05 -10.24 9.67
C GLU A 25 21.70 -9.31 8.50
N LEU A 26 21.84 -8.00 8.66
CA LEU A 26 21.56 -7.07 7.57
C LEU A 26 22.54 -7.28 6.41
N PRO A 27 22.04 -7.42 5.17
CA PRO A 27 22.91 -7.47 4.01
C PRO A 27 23.74 -6.18 3.93
N PRO A 28 24.97 -6.23 3.38
CA PRO A 28 25.76 -5.03 3.17
C PRO A 28 24.90 -4.03 2.41
N LEU A 29 24.73 -2.84 2.99
CA LEU A 29 23.98 -1.76 2.36
C LEU A 29 24.55 -1.58 0.96
N ALA A 30 23.72 -1.86 -0.04
CA ALA A 30 24.09 -1.63 -1.43
C ALA A 30 24.58 -0.19 -1.58
N PRO A 31 25.57 0.08 -2.46
CA PRO A 31 26.08 1.42 -2.67
C PRO A 31 24.90 2.36 -2.86
N VAL A 32 24.78 3.28 -1.91
CA VAL A 32 23.78 4.34 -1.88
C VAL A 32 23.83 4.99 -3.25
N ALA A 33 22.77 4.82 -4.06
CA ALA A 33 22.60 5.61 -5.25
C ALA A 33 22.62 7.08 -4.81
N SER A 34 23.46 7.86 -5.48
CA SER A 34 23.90 9.20 -5.14
C SER A 34 22.79 10.07 -4.52
N SER A 35 23.04 10.61 -3.34
CA SER A 35 22.16 11.57 -2.65
C SER A 35 22.24 12.99 -3.25
N GLU A 36 22.38 13.10 -4.58
CA GLU A 36 22.84 14.32 -5.26
C GLU A 36 21.71 15.18 -5.85
N ASP A 37 20.44 14.80 -5.75
CA ASP A 37 19.33 15.60 -6.32
C ASP A 37 18.35 16.16 -5.28
N LEU A 38 18.88 16.66 -4.15
CA LEU A 38 18.11 17.54 -3.24
C LEU A 38 18.57 19.01 -3.33
N SER A 39 18.90 19.47 -4.54
CA SER A 39 18.95 20.90 -4.84
C SER A 39 17.96 21.20 -5.96
N SER A 40 16.67 21.23 -5.59
CA SER A 40 15.68 21.94 -6.41
C SER A 40 15.89 23.42 -6.16
N SER A 41 16.61 24.10 -7.06
CA SER A 41 16.64 25.56 -7.10
C SER A 41 15.22 26.09 -7.29
N ASP A 42 14.64 26.72 -6.26
CA ASP A 42 13.44 27.55 -6.39
C ASP A 42 13.82 28.79 -7.22
N GLU A 43 13.84 28.62 -8.55
CA GLU A 43 13.83 29.72 -9.51
C GLU A 43 12.41 29.77 -10.07
N HIS A 44 11.67 30.77 -9.61
CA HIS A 44 10.30 31.06 -9.97
C HIS A 44 10.13 31.17 -11.50
N SER A 45 9.61 30.11 -12.12
CA SER A 45 8.98 30.20 -13.44
C SER A 45 7.48 29.97 -13.28
N SER A 46 6.75 31.09 -13.21
CA SER A 46 5.32 31.18 -13.43
C SER A 46 4.88 30.33 -14.62
N GLY A 47 4.00 29.33 -14.43
CA GLY A 47 3.40 28.68 -15.59
C GLY A 47 2.48 27.49 -15.38
N ILE A 48 2.75 26.59 -14.44
CA ILE A 48 1.89 25.41 -14.18
C ILE A 48 1.90 25.16 -12.68
N THR A 49 0.75 25.35 -12.06
CA THR A 49 0.53 25.31 -10.62
C THR A 49 0.92 23.95 -10.06
N ARG A 50 2.02 23.91 -9.30
CA ARG A 50 2.41 22.84 -8.35
C ARG A 50 1.13 22.24 -7.72
N GLU A 51 0.77 21.01 -8.07
CA GLU A 51 -0.32 20.31 -7.39
C GLU A 51 0.15 19.93 -5.98
N GLU A 52 -0.23 20.77 -5.02
CA GLU A 52 -0.18 20.48 -3.60
C GLU A 52 -1.11 19.28 -3.32
N TYR A 53 -0.55 18.14 -2.89
CA TYR A 53 -1.28 16.90 -2.60
C TYR A 53 -2.17 16.98 -1.33
N ALA A 54 -2.81 18.12 -1.06
CA ALA A 54 -3.87 18.21 -0.08
C ALA A 54 -5.18 17.71 -0.74
N ILE A 55 -5.76 16.65 -0.17
CA ILE A 55 -7.10 16.21 -0.56
C ILE A 55 -8.08 17.29 -0.08
N ASP A 56 -8.67 18.05 -1.01
CA ASP A 56 -9.76 18.98 -0.71
C ASP A 56 -11.00 18.18 -0.28
N MET A 57 -11.34 18.28 1.01
CA MET A 57 -12.49 17.58 1.60
C MET A 57 -13.82 18.32 1.34
N ASP A 58 -13.78 19.56 0.85
CA ASP A 58 -14.95 20.37 0.50
C ASP A 58 -15.31 20.25 -1.00
N ALA A 59 -14.42 19.68 -1.82
CA ALA A 59 -14.70 19.40 -3.22
C ALA A 59 -15.77 18.30 -3.37
N PRO A 60 -16.73 18.46 -4.30
CA PRO A 60 -17.70 17.40 -4.58
C PRO A 60 -16.99 16.15 -5.14
N PRO A 61 -17.50 14.95 -4.85
CA PRO A 61 -16.90 13.72 -5.36
C PRO A 61 -16.90 13.70 -6.89
N VAL A 62 -15.74 13.42 -7.48
CA VAL A 62 -15.62 13.24 -8.93
C VAL A 62 -16.10 11.84 -9.29
N PHE A 63 -17.27 11.75 -9.92
CA PHE A 63 -17.77 10.49 -10.46
C PHE A 63 -17.12 10.19 -11.82
N GLY A 64 -15.95 9.55 -11.79
CA GLY A 64 -15.27 9.05 -12.98
C GLY A 64 -15.51 7.56 -13.18
N VAL A 65 -15.69 7.12 -14.44
CA VAL A 65 -15.60 5.70 -14.78
C VAL A 65 -14.12 5.38 -15.04
N LEU A 66 -13.54 4.50 -14.22
CA LEU A 66 -12.16 4.08 -14.41
C LEU A 66 -12.02 3.30 -15.73
N TYR A 67 -11.06 3.71 -16.56
CA TYR A 67 -10.75 3.01 -17.79
C TYR A 67 -10.23 1.59 -17.50
N HIS A 68 -10.91 0.58 -18.05
CA HIS A 68 -10.47 -0.80 -17.96
C HIS A 68 -9.34 -1.10 -18.96
N ALA A 69 -8.10 -0.81 -18.58
CA ALA A 69 -6.91 -1.01 -19.41
C ALA A 69 -6.76 -2.44 -19.97
N CYS A 70 -7.35 -3.43 -19.30
CA CYS A 70 -7.28 -4.84 -19.70
C CYS A 70 -8.41 -5.29 -20.62
N LYS A 71 -9.44 -4.46 -20.86
CA LYS A 71 -10.67 -4.87 -21.55
C LYS A 71 -10.43 -5.39 -22.97
N TYR A 72 -9.46 -4.82 -23.66
CA TYR A 72 -9.13 -5.14 -25.05
C TYR A 72 -7.90 -6.05 -25.20
N ARG A 73 -7.45 -6.69 -24.11
CA ARG A 73 -6.37 -7.69 -24.18
C ARG A 73 -6.84 -8.93 -24.94
N ALA A 74 -5.89 -9.65 -25.52
CA ALA A 74 -6.15 -10.90 -26.22
C ALA A 74 -6.96 -11.86 -25.33
N PRO A 75 -8.04 -12.49 -25.86
CA PRO A 75 -8.88 -13.37 -25.06
C PRO A 75 -8.11 -14.64 -24.64
N PRO A 76 -8.48 -15.24 -23.51
CA PRO A 76 -7.89 -16.52 -23.10
C PRO A 76 -8.26 -17.64 -24.09
N PRO A 77 -7.45 -18.71 -24.15
CA PRO A 77 -7.74 -19.85 -25.02
C PRO A 77 -9.08 -20.52 -24.66
N LYS A 78 -9.80 -20.94 -25.70
CA LYS A 78 -11.05 -21.70 -25.56
C LYS A 78 -10.75 -23.01 -24.79
N GLY A 79 -11.56 -23.33 -23.79
CA GLY A 79 -11.41 -24.56 -23.00
C GLY A 79 -10.60 -24.44 -21.70
N ARG A 80 -10.12 -23.23 -21.34
CA ARG A 80 -9.49 -23.00 -20.03
C ARG A 80 -10.50 -23.26 -18.91
N ARG A 81 -10.22 -24.26 -18.05
CA ARG A 81 -11.06 -24.56 -16.87
C ARG A 81 -10.90 -23.47 -15.82
N LEU A 82 -12.02 -23.00 -15.26
CA LEU A 82 -12.03 -22.10 -14.11
C LEU A 82 -11.44 -22.81 -12.88
N PRO A 83 -10.69 -22.10 -12.02
CA PRO A 83 -10.24 -22.66 -10.75
C PRO A 83 -11.43 -23.08 -9.89
N SER A 84 -11.27 -24.15 -9.08
CA SER A 84 -12.36 -24.77 -8.31
C SER A 84 -13.17 -23.76 -7.47
N ARG A 85 -12.48 -22.79 -6.85
CA ARG A 85 -13.09 -21.73 -6.02
C ARG A 85 -13.99 -20.76 -6.77
N PHE A 86 -13.85 -20.66 -8.08
CA PHE A 86 -14.64 -19.76 -8.95
C PHE A 86 -15.67 -20.53 -9.79
N ARG A 87 -15.81 -21.84 -9.58
CA ARG A 87 -16.94 -22.59 -10.12
C ARG A 87 -18.17 -22.13 -9.33
N ARG A 88 -19.07 -21.41 -10.00
CA ARG A 88 -20.28 -20.83 -9.41
C ARG A 88 -20.97 -21.86 -8.50
N SER A 89 -21.13 -21.54 -7.21
CA SER A 89 -22.16 -22.15 -6.39
C SER A 89 -23.54 -21.62 -6.85
N PRO A 90 -24.65 -22.33 -6.61
CA PRO A 90 -25.97 -21.85 -7.00
C PRO A 90 -26.26 -20.47 -6.38
N ALA A 91 -27.12 -19.73 -7.08
CA ALA A 91 -27.37 -18.30 -6.94
C ALA A 91 -27.52 -17.84 -5.48
N VAL A 92 -26.69 -16.86 -5.09
CA VAL A 92 -27.02 -16.01 -3.95
C VAL A 92 -28.18 -15.12 -4.40
N VAL A 93 -29.39 -15.48 -3.97
CA VAL A 93 -30.59 -14.66 -4.16
C VAL A 93 -30.46 -13.48 -3.21
N PHE A 94 -30.13 -12.31 -3.75
CA PHE A 94 -30.27 -11.07 -3.00
C PHE A 94 -31.76 -10.73 -2.92
N TYR A 95 -32.31 -10.74 -1.71
CA TYR A 95 -33.66 -10.24 -1.47
C TYR A 95 -33.62 -8.71 -1.56
N THR A 96 -34.09 -8.17 -2.68
CA THR A 96 -34.36 -6.73 -2.80
C THR A 96 -35.77 -6.47 -2.32
N PRO A 97 -35.99 -5.72 -1.21
CA PRO A 97 -37.34 -5.36 -0.80
C PRO A 97 -37.92 -4.36 -1.82
N LEU A 98 -39.17 -4.59 -2.19
CA LEU A 98 -39.97 -3.72 -3.05
C LEU A 98 -40.40 -2.47 -2.23
N PRO A 99 -40.29 -1.25 -2.76
CA PRO A 99 -40.83 -0.08 -2.07
C PRO A 99 -42.36 -0.01 -2.20
N ASP A 100 -43.02 0.41 -1.11
CA ASP A 100 -44.46 0.66 -1.00
C ASP A 100 -44.95 1.85 -1.84
#